data_AF-A0A6N7L812-F1
#
_entry.id   AF-A0A6N7L812-F1
#
_cell.length_a   1.000
_cell.length_b   1.000
_cell.length_c   1.000
_cell.angle_alpha   90.00
_cell.angle_beta   90.00
_cell.angle_gamma   90.00
#
_symmetry.space_group_name_H-M   'P 1'
#
loop_
_entity.id
_entity.type
_entity.pdbx_description
1 polymer ?
#
loop_
_entity_poly.entity_id
_entity_poly.type
_entity_poly.pdbx_seq_one_letter_code
_entity_poly.pdbx_strand_id
1 'polypeptide(L)'
;MKRKAIGLLNRIQFIDLAQAVTVSSAARKGWLRRYLHRALNGGKFPSYRYFRAAIPTIYGVARGLDPSPPVGRGELERYVKAACKGIDEGINVDAALTLFDVVRPRGYAAYDHPARNLALGLNRTAAIGLQHELVKDDELIFQFAYPRRERLDDHTIKVLLSIIHHAYAVGDREAAVVELADLSCDFETVESRRDRLPKVRSPRIVRLSRDDLISLDDLAPEVQSVHDLLLELGDEPDPS
;
A
#
# COMPACT_ATOMS: atom_id res chain seq x y z
N MET A 1 5.95 22.57 -13.55
CA MET A 1 5.98 21.13 -13.20
C MET A 1 7.11 20.73 -12.24
N LYS A 2 8.34 21.21 -12.42
CA LYS A 2 9.55 20.88 -11.64
C LYS A 2 9.40 20.71 -10.12
N ARG A 3 8.95 21.74 -9.38
CA ARG A 3 8.77 21.67 -7.91
C ARG A 3 7.79 20.56 -7.47
N LYS A 4 6.79 20.26 -8.30
CA LYS A 4 5.77 19.25 -8.01
C LYS A 4 6.24 17.84 -8.39
N ALA A 5 7.02 17.67 -9.46
CA ALA A 5 7.69 16.42 -9.78
C ALA A 5 8.71 16.03 -8.70
N ILE A 6 9.53 16.98 -8.22
CA ILE A 6 10.41 16.80 -7.06
C ILE A 6 9.60 16.49 -5.79
N GLY A 7 8.46 17.15 -5.59
CA GLY A 7 7.54 16.84 -4.50
C GLY A 7 6.95 15.43 -4.58
N LEU A 8 6.66 14.93 -5.78
CA LEU A 8 6.15 13.58 -6.02
C LEU A 8 7.23 12.51 -5.91
N LEU A 9 8.47 12.79 -6.29
CA LEU A 9 9.61 11.91 -6.01
C LEU A 9 9.73 11.59 -4.52
N ASN A 10 9.43 12.56 -3.66
CA ASN A 10 9.45 12.40 -2.21
C ASN A 10 8.15 11.84 -1.61
N ARG A 11 7.09 11.68 -2.41
CA ARG A 11 5.72 11.38 -1.92
C ARG A 11 4.97 10.32 -2.73
N ILE A 12 5.60 9.73 -3.75
CA ILE A 12 5.02 8.63 -4.52
C ILE A 12 4.64 7.53 -3.53
N GLN A 13 3.39 7.08 -3.58
CA GLN A 13 2.99 6.02 -2.67
C GLN A 13 3.72 4.75 -3.07
N PHE A 14 4.13 3.96 -2.08
CA PHE A 14 4.85 2.70 -2.30
C PHE A 14 4.22 1.81 -3.39
N ILE A 15 2.89 1.70 -3.38
CA ILE A 15 2.16 0.94 -4.40
C ILE A 15 2.23 1.56 -5.81
N ASP A 16 2.19 2.89 -5.92
CA ASP A 16 2.28 3.58 -7.21
C ASP A 16 3.69 3.43 -7.79
N LEU A 17 4.71 3.34 -6.93
CA LEU A 17 6.07 2.98 -7.31
C LEU A 17 6.11 1.53 -7.85
N ALA A 18 5.52 0.56 -7.15
CA ALA A 18 5.48 -0.83 -7.61
C ALA A 18 4.77 -0.95 -8.98
N GLN A 19 3.67 -0.22 -9.19
CA GLN A 19 2.99 -0.17 -10.49
C GLN A 19 3.82 0.50 -11.59
N ALA A 20 4.55 1.57 -11.27
CA ALA A 20 5.42 2.22 -12.24
C ALA A 20 6.57 1.31 -12.69
N VAL A 21 7.10 0.50 -11.77
CA VAL A 21 8.13 -0.52 -12.04
C VAL A 21 7.60 -1.60 -12.98
N THR A 22 6.36 -2.06 -12.79
CA THR A 22 5.78 -3.16 -13.62
C THR A 22 5.34 -2.71 -15.01
N VAL A 23 5.21 -1.41 -15.25
CA VAL A 23 4.99 -0.87 -16.60
C VAL A 23 6.26 -1.01 -17.42
N SER A 24 6.14 -1.49 -18.67
CA SER A 24 7.28 -1.64 -19.59
C SER A 24 8.05 -0.33 -19.77
N SER A 25 9.36 -0.41 -19.99
CA SER A 25 10.24 0.76 -20.09
C SER A 25 9.77 1.78 -21.14
N ALA A 26 9.23 1.31 -22.27
CA ALA A 26 8.67 2.15 -23.32
C ALA A 26 7.39 2.91 -22.90
N ALA A 27 6.55 2.30 -22.04
CA ALA A 27 5.29 2.89 -21.60
C ALA A 27 5.40 3.67 -20.27
N ARG A 28 6.47 3.43 -19.50
CA ARG A 28 6.68 3.96 -18.15
C ARG A 28 6.65 5.48 -18.09
N LYS A 29 7.35 6.17 -18.99
CA LYS A 29 7.35 7.65 -19.06
C LYS A 29 5.94 8.20 -19.27
N GLY A 30 5.17 7.60 -20.17
CA GLY A 30 3.78 8.00 -20.42
C GLY A 30 2.87 7.74 -19.23
N TRP A 31 3.06 6.63 -18.52
CA TRP A 31 2.34 6.34 -17.28
C TRP A 31 2.64 7.38 -16.19
N LEU A 32 3.93 7.67 -15.96
CA LEU A 32 4.37 8.65 -14.96
C LEU A 32 3.88 10.05 -15.28
N ARG A 33 3.86 10.44 -16.56
CA ARG A 33 3.29 11.73 -16.99
C ARG A 33 1.81 11.83 -16.64
N ARG A 34 1.01 10.78 -16.90
CA ARG A 34 -0.42 10.75 -16.51
C ARG A 34 -0.61 10.81 -15.00
N TYR A 35 0.21 10.07 -14.25
CA TYR A 35 0.19 10.09 -12.79
C TYR A 35 0.49 11.49 -12.24
N LEU A 36 1.53 12.15 -12.77
CA LEU A 36 1.90 13.52 -12.46
C LEU A 36 0.74 14.47 -12.76
N HIS A 37 0.19 14.47 -13.97
CA HIS A 37 -0.94 15.34 -14.33
C HIS A 37 -2.16 15.14 -13.45
N ARG A 38 -2.50 13.91 -13.08
CA ARG A 38 -3.60 13.63 -12.15
C ARG A 38 -3.36 14.29 -10.79
N ALA A 39 -2.14 14.18 -10.26
CA ALA A 39 -1.75 14.84 -9.02
C ALA A 39 -1.74 16.38 -9.15
N LEU A 40 -1.36 16.91 -10.32
CA LEU A 40 -1.35 18.36 -10.61
C LEU A 40 -2.76 18.96 -10.66
N ASN A 41 -3.71 18.27 -11.29
CA ASN A 41 -5.07 18.75 -11.55
C ASN A 41 -6.01 18.60 -10.35
N GLY A 42 -5.45 18.41 -9.14
CA GLY A 42 -6.25 18.21 -7.93
C GLY A 42 -7.06 16.91 -7.95
N GLY A 43 -6.69 15.94 -8.79
CA GLY A 43 -7.30 14.63 -8.82
C GLY A 43 -7.10 13.95 -7.47
N LYS A 44 -8.12 13.98 -6.61
CA LYS A 44 -8.07 13.34 -5.30
C LYS A 44 -7.91 11.84 -5.53
N PHE A 45 -6.76 11.30 -5.19
CA PHE A 45 -6.70 9.88 -4.86
C PHE A 45 -7.69 9.68 -3.70
N PRO A 46 -8.59 8.69 -3.77
CA PRO A 46 -9.47 8.39 -2.65
C PRO A 46 -8.61 8.29 -1.40
N SER A 47 -8.85 9.18 -0.43
CA SER A 47 -7.93 9.32 0.70
C SER A 47 -8.25 8.23 1.71
N TYR A 48 -7.66 7.05 1.50
CA TYR A 48 -7.61 5.98 2.50
C TYR A 48 -6.73 6.33 3.72
N ARG A 49 -6.49 7.63 3.96
CA ARG A 49 -5.68 8.13 5.08
C ARG A 49 -6.24 7.68 6.43
N TYR A 50 -7.56 7.77 6.61
CA TYR A 50 -8.20 7.41 7.87
C TYR A 50 -8.20 5.90 8.08
N PHE A 51 -8.40 5.12 7.02
CA PHE A 51 -8.17 3.69 7.02
C PHE A 51 -6.73 3.35 7.43
N ARG A 52 -5.71 3.95 6.78
CA ARG A 52 -4.30 3.70 7.10
C ARG A 52 -3.97 4.02 8.56
N ALA A 53 -4.52 5.12 9.08
CA ALA A 53 -4.36 5.49 10.49
C ALA A 53 -5.05 4.51 11.46
N ALA A 54 -6.09 3.81 11.01
CA ALA A 54 -6.80 2.82 11.82
C ALA A 54 -6.15 1.43 11.81
N ILE A 55 -5.22 1.14 10.89
CA ILE A 55 -4.56 -0.18 10.77
C ILE A 55 -3.98 -0.69 12.10
N PRO A 56 -3.20 0.10 12.87
CA PRO A 56 -2.69 -0.35 14.17
C PRO A 56 -3.82 -0.72 15.15
N THR A 57 -4.94 -0.01 15.12
CA THR A 57 -6.12 -0.31 15.94
C THR A 57 -6.81 -1.60 15.50
N ILE A 58 -6.89 -1.86 14.19
CA ILE A 58 -7.48 -3.07 13.61
C ILE A 58 -6.69 -4.32 14.04
N TYR A 59 -5.36 -4.27 13.92
CA TYR A 59 -4.49 -5.37 14.36
C TYR A 59 -4.34 -5.45 15.89
N GLY A 60 -4.65 -4.38 16.63
CA GLY A 60 -4.54 -4.32 18.08
C GLY A 60 -3.21 -3.76 18.61
N VAL A 61 -2.29 -3.37 17.73
CA VAL A 61 -0.97 -2.82 18.05
C VAL A 61 -1.06 -1.54 18.87
N ALA A 62 -1.99 -0.65 18.54
CA ALA A 62 -2.14 0.65 19.20
C ALA A 62 -2.43 0.57 20.72
N ARG A 63 -2.78 -0.62 21.21
CA ARG A 63 -3.15 -0.88 22.61
C ARG A 63 -1.94 -1.24 23.47
N GLY A 64 -0.80 -1.60 22.87
CA GLY A 64 0.40 -1.98 23.62
C GLY A 64 0.12 -3.10 24.63
N LEU A 65 0.27 -2.80 25.92
CA LEU A 65 0.07 -3.74 27.04
C LEU A 65 -1.35 -3.67 27.66
N ASP A 66 -2.29 -2.91 27.07
CA ASP A 66 -3.65 -2.77 27.60
C ASP A 66 -4.42 -4.12 27.54
N PRO A 67 -4.85 -4.66 28.70
CA PRO A 67 -5.49 -5.97 28.79
C PRO A 67 -6.98 -5.98 28.41
N SER A 68 -7.58 -4.83 28.06
CA SER A 68 -9.01 -4.77 27.72
C SER A 68 -9.35 -5.66 26.49
N PRO A 69 -10.62 -5.98 26.25
CA PRO A 69 -11.00 -6.73 25.06
C PRO A 69 -10.59 -6.01 23.76
N PRO A 70 -10.19 -6.72 22.70
CA PRO A 70 -9.92 -6.11 21.39
C PRO A 70 -11.11 -5.29 20.89
N VAL A 71 -10.82 -4.20 20.16
CA VAL A 71 -11.85 -3.33 19.57
C VAL A 71 -12.87 -4.18 18.81
N GLY A 72 -14.15 -3.98 19.12
CA GLY A 72 -15.25 -4.66 18.44
C GLY A 72 -15.52 -4.06 17.07
N ARG A 73 -16.17 -4.83 16.17
CA ARG A 73 -16.47 -4.38 14.81
C ARG A 73 -17.25 -3.06 14.76
N GLY A 74 -18.31 -2.93 15.56
CA GLY A 74 -19.13 -1.71 15.63
C GLY A 74 -18.44 -0.53 16.34
N GLU A 75 -17.47 -0.81 17.21
CA GLU A 75 -16.63 0.22 17.82
C GLU A 75 -15.61 0.76 16.82
N LEU A 76 -14.98 -0.12 16.04
CA LEU A 76 -14.09 0.25 14.94
C LEU A 76 -14.82 1.12 13.91
N GLU A 77 -16.05 0.77 13.53
CA GLU A 77 -16.85 1.59 12.62
C GLU A 77 -17.03 3.01 13.14
N ARG A 78 -17.44 3.17 14.41
CA ARG A 78 -17.60 4.49 15.06
C ARG A 78 -16.28 5.26 15.12
N TYR A 79 -15.19 4.58 15.46
CA TYR A 79 -13.85 5.16 15.51
C TYR A 79 -13.43 5.75 14.16
N VAL A 80 -13.57 4.98 13.07
CA VAL A 80 -13.19 5.43 11.72
C VAL A 80 -14.10 6.56 11.23
N LYS A 81 -15.43 6.45 11.45
CA LYS A 81 -16.38 7.52 11.10
C LYS A 81 -16.04 8.85 11.78
N ALA A 82 -15.81 8.80 13.09
CA ALA A 82 -15.43 9.98 13.87
C ALA A 82 -14.14 10.64 13.35
N ALA A 83 -13.15 9.83 12.95
CA ALA A 83 -11.90 10.33 12.38
C ALA A 83 -12.11 10.98 11.00
N CYS A 84 -12.97 10.41 10.15
CA CYS A 84 -13.20 10.88 8.78
C CYS A 84 -13.86 12.26 8.70
N LYS A 85 -14.72 12.62 9.67
CA LYS A 85 -15.51 13.87 9.65
C LYS A 85 -16.24 14.09 8.32
N GLY A 86 -16.80 13.02 7.74
CA GLY A 86 -17.50 13.04 6.45
C GLY A 86 -16.61 13.03 5.19
N ILE A 87 -15.28 13.10 5.31
CA ILE A 87 -14.36 13.08 4.16
C ILE A 87 -14.10 11.63 3.75
N ASP A 88 -14.55 11.25 2.54
CA ASP A 88 -14.34 9.91 1.98
C ASP A 88 -14.74 8.79 2.98
N GLU A 89 -15.73 9.05 3.84
CA GLU A 89 -16.05 8.21 5.00
C GLU A 89 -16.41 6.78 4.57
N GLY A 90 -17.34 6.65 3.61
CA GLY A 90 -17.83 5.35 3.17
C GLY A 90 -16.72 4.40 2.71
N ILE A 91 -15.74 4.90 1.94
CA ILE A 91 -14.63 4.05 1.45
C ILE A 91 -13.63 3.69 2.56
N ASN A 92 -13.43 4.56 3.55
CA ASN A 92 -12.50 4.31 4.65
C ASN A 92 -13.09 3.31 5.65
N VAL A 93 -14.37 3.47 5.99
CA VAL A 93 -15.11 2.55 6.86
C VAL A 93 -15.18 1.17 6.23
N ASP A 94 -15.57 1.11 4.96
CA ASP A 94 -15.65 -0.13 4.19
C ASP A 94 -14.30 -0.88 4.14
N ALA A 95 -13.20 -0.17 3.84
CA ALA A 95 -11.86 -0.77 3.86
C ALA A 95 -11.44 -1.26 5.27
N ALA A 96 -11.73 -0.49 6.31
CA ALA A 96 -11.38 -0.84 7.69
C ALA A 96 -12.13 -2.08 8.18
N LEU A 97 -13.44 -2.13 7.93
CA LEU A 97 -14.28 -3.27 8.30
C LEU A 97 -13.91 -4.51 7.49
N THR A 98 -13.58 -4.35 6.21
CA THR A 98 -13.11 -5.47 5.39
C THR A 98 -11.80 -6.03 5.91
N LEU A 99 -10.82 -5.18 6.25
CA LEU A 99 -9.58 -5.65 6.84
C LEU A 99 -9.85 -6.38 8.16
N PHE A 100 -10.67 -5.79 9.04
CA PHE A 100 -11.06 -6.39 10.31
C PHE A 100 -11.64 -7.79 10.14
N ASP A 101 -12.62 -7.93 9.25
CA ASP A 101 -13.33 -9.20 9.00
C ASP A 101 -12.36 -10.27 8.42
N VAL A 102 -11.32 -9.86 7.68
CA VAL A 102 -10.29 -10.75 7.11
C VAL A 102 -9.26 -11.20 8.15
N VAL A 103 -8.78 -10.29 9.01
CA VAL A 103 -7.65 -10.55 9.90
C VAL A 103 -8.09 -11.15 11.24
N ARG A 104 -9.29 -10.83 11.74
CA ARG A 104 -9.76 -11.30 13.05
C ARG A 104 -9.80 -12.83 13.17
N PRO A 105 -10.38 -13.58 12.21
CA PRO A 105 -10.41 -15.04 12.30
C PRO A 105 -9.02 -15.69 12.29
N ARG A 106 -7.98 -14.97 11.87
CA ARG A 106 -6.62 -15.52 11.77
C ARG A 106 -5.89 -15.57 13.11
N GLY A 107 -6.35 -14.83 14.11
CA GLY A 107 -5.79 -14.87 15.46
C GLY A 107 -4.36 -14.32 15.58
N TYR A 108 -3.97 -13.36 14.73
CA TYR A 108 -2.65 -12.74 14.81
C TYR A 108 -2.42 -12.04 16.15
N ALA A 109 -1.25 -12.26 16.75
CA ALA A 109 -0.66 -11.29 17.66
C ALA A 109 0.00 -10.19 16.83
N ALA A 110 0.00 -8.96 17.31
CA ALA A 110 0.57 -7.84 16.59
C ALA A 110 1.36 -6.93 17.52
N TYR A 111 2.55 -6.53 17.08
CA TYR A 111 3.50 -5.74 17.86
C TYR A 111 3.91 -4.49 17.09
N ASP A 112 4.26 -3.44 17.83
CA ASP A 112 4.78 -2.22 17.23
C ASP A 112 6.13 -2.50 16.59
N HIS A 113 6.35 -1.94 15.41
CA HIS A 113 7.60 -2.10 14.68
C HIS A 113 7.94 -0.78 13.99
N PRO A 114 9.17 -0.26 14.13
CA PRO A 114 9.53 1.00 13.50
C PRO A 114 9.42 0.91 11.97
N ALA A 115 8.85 1.94 11.35
CA ALA A 115 8.80 2.02 9.90
C ALA A 115 10.21 1.93 9.32
N ARG A 116 10.39 1.09 8.30
CA ARG A 116 11.62 0.97 7.54
C ARG A 116 11.40 1.50 6.13
N ASN A 117 12.50 1.97 5.55
CA ASN A 117 12.55 2.32 4.15
C ASN A 117 13.51 1.36 3.45
N LEU A 118 13.20 0.94 2.23
CA LEU A 118 14.15 0.20 1.42
C LEU A 118 15.16 1.18 0.80
N ALA A 119 16.45 1.03 1.04
CA ALA A 119 17.47 1.74 0.27
C ALA A 119 17.51 1.18 -1.16
N LEU A 120 17.36 2.04 -2.16
CA LEU A 120 17.27 1.71 -3.58
C LEU A 120 18.39 2.41 -4.35
N GLY A 121 19.63 2.19 -3.89
CA GLY A 121 20.83 2.83 -4.43
C GLY A 121 21.29 4.06 -3.64
N LEU A 122 22.30 4.75 -4.20
CA LEU A 122 23.19 5.68 -3.48
C LEU A 122 22.52 6.84 -2.73
N ASN A 123 21.28 7.24 -3.09
CA ASN A 123 20.60 8.37 -2.47
C ASN A 123 19.06 8.22 -2.43
N ARG A 124 18.53 7.00 -2.49
CA ARG A 124 17.08 6.80 -2.65
C ARG A 124 16.55 5.75 -1.71
N THR A 125 15.34 6.00 -1.22
CA THR A 125 14.64 5.12 -0.31
C THR A 125 13.17 4.99 -0.69
N ALA A 126 12.60 3.79 -0.68
CA ALA A 126 11.16 3.58 -0.76
C ALA A 126 10.57 3.55 0.65
N ALA A 127 9.69 4.52 0.95
CA ALA A 127 8.95 4.54 2.19
C ALA A 127 7.74 3.61 2.09
N ILE A 128 7.81 2.47 2.77
CA ILE A 128 6.73 1.48 2.81
C ILE A 128 5.73 1.83 3.90
N GLY A 129 6.23 2.28 5.06
CA GLY A 129 5.38 2.74 6.17
C GLY A 129 4.66 1.60 6.90
N LEU A 130 5.19 0.38 6.86
CA LEU A 130 4.69 -0.71 7.68
C LEU A 130 5.22 -0.54 9.11
N GLN A 131 4.31 -0.27 10.04
CA GLN A 131 4.59 0.11 11.44
C GLN A 131 4.23 -0.99 12.44
N HIS A 132 4.13 -2.23 11.98
CA HIS A 132 3.77 -3.35 12.83
C HIS A 132 4.32 -4.64 12.25
N GLU A 133 4.52 -5.60 13.14
CA GLU A 133 4.81 -6.98 12.79
C GLU A 133 3.73 -7.88 13.40
N LEU A 134 3.35 -8.92 12.68
CA LEU A 134 2.34 -9.89 13.11
C LEU A 134 3.04 -11.20 13.46
N VAL A 135 2.53 -11.91 14.47
CA VAL A 135 3.02 -13.22 14.86
C VAL A 135 1.86 -14.20 14.90
N LYS A 136 2.06 -15.38 14.31
CA LYS A 136 1.13 -16.50 14.39
C LYS A 136 1.89 -17.80 14.32
N ASP A 137 1.63 -18.72 15.26
CA ASP A 137 2.23 -20.06 15.27
C ASP A 137 3.77 -20.01 15.10
N ASP A 138 4.42 -19.12 15.87
CA ASP A 138 5.86 -18.81 15.83
C ASP A 138 6.39 -18.19 14.53
N GLU A 139 5.51 -17.89 13.57
CA GLU A 139 5.86 -17.23 12.32
C GLU A 139 5.74 -15.71 12.43
N LEU A 140 6.82 -15.00 12.10
CA LEU A 140 6.84 -13.55 11.95
C LEU A 140 6.33 -13.16 10.56
N ILE A 141 5.37 -12.23 10.49
CA ILE A 141 4.69 -11.84 9.26
C ILE A 141 4.65 -10.32 9.13
N PHE A 142 5.10 -9.83 7.97
CA PHE A 142 4.94 -8.46 7.52
C PHE A 142 3.79 -8.37 6.52
N GLN A 143 2.60 -7.97 6.98
CA GLN A 143 1.41 -7.88 6.15
C GLN A 143 1.09 -6.44 5.75
N PHE A 144 1.08 -6.14 4.46
CA PHE A 144 0.69 -4.83 3.93
C PHE A 144 -0.80 -4.84 3.53
N ALA A 145 -1.62 -4.04 4.22
CA ALA A 145 -3.04 -3.92 3.92
C ALA A 145 -3.31 -2.81 2.88
N TYR A 146 -3.99 -3.17 1.79
CA TYR A 146 -4.19 -2.25 0.69
C TYR A 146 -5.58 -2.32 0.03
N PRO A 147 -6.40 -1.25 0.14
CA PRO A 147 -7.67 -1.16 -0.55
C PRO A 147 -7.52 -0.55 -1.95
N ARG A 148 -8.14 -1.20 -2.94
CA ARG A 148 -8.21 -0.69 -4.32
C ARG A 148 -9.60 -0.94 -4.91
N ARG A 149 -9.88 -0.28 -6.02
CA ARG A 149 -11.12 -0.49 -6.80
C ARG A 149 -11.01 -1.65 -7.78
N GLU A 150 -9.80 -1.93 -8.24
CA GLU A 150 -9.48 -2.98 -9.21
C GLU A 150 -8.36 -3.84 -8.63
N ARG A 151 -8.41 -5.15 -8.87
CA ARG A 151 -7.36 -6.10 -8.48
C ARG A 151 -6.02 -5.72 -9.09
N LEU A 152 -4.95 -6.01 -8.34
CA LEU A 152 -3.59 -5.99 -8.87
C LEU A 152 -3.33 -7.31 -9.60
N ASP A 153 -2.58 -7.23 -10.69
CA ASP A 153 -2.03 -8.42 -11.33
C ASP A 153 -0.95 -9.06 -10.45
N ASP A 154 -0.74 -10.36 -10.63
CA ASP A 154 0.15 -11.14 -9.77
C ASP A 154 1.61 -10.68 -9.87
N HIS A 155 2.04 -10.19 -11.03
CA HIS A 155 3.41 -9.67 -11.19
C HIS A 155 3.62 -8.39 -10.39
N THR A 156 2.67 -7.45 -10.40
CA THR A 156 2.71 -6.26 -9.56
C THR A 156 2.72 -6.60 -8.07
N ILE A 157 1.95 -7.62 -7.65
CA ILE A 157 1.98 -8.09 -6.26
C ILE A 157 3.36 -8.67 -5.91
N LYS A 158 3.96 -9.47 -6.81
CA LYS A 158 5.31 -10.04 -6.64
C LYS A 158 6.37 -8.96 -6.44
N VAL A 159 6.34 -7.90 -7.26
CA VAL A 159 7.24 -6.73 -7.13
C VAL A 159 7.03 -6.01 -5.80
N LEU A 160 5.77 -5.72 -5.43
CA LEU A 160 5.43 -5.08 -4.16
C LEU A 160 5.99 -5.88 -2.98
N LEU A 161 5.70 -7.18 -2.90
CA LEU A 161 6.11 -7.98 -1.76
C LEU A 161 7.62 -8.19 -1.71
N SER A 162 8.30 -8.24 -2.86
CA SER A 162 9.77 -8.30 -2.90
C SER A 162 10.40 -7.03 -2.32
N ILE A 163 9.84 -5.84 -2.60
CA ILE A 163 10.33 -4.59 -2.00
C ILE A 163 10.13 -4.58 -0.47
N ILE A 164 9.00 -5.09 0.03
CA ILE A 164 8.77 -5.20 1.47
C ILE A 164 9.77 -6.18 2.09
N HIS A 165 9.99 -7.33 1.46
CA HIS A 165 10.93 -8.34 1.93
C HIS A 165 12.31 -7.74 2.15
N HIS A 166 12.87 -7.08 1.14
CA HIS A 166 14.22 -6.49 1.23
C HIS A 166 14.33 -5.37 2.26
N ALA A 167 13.22 -4.73 2.65
CA ALA A 167 13.22 -3.68 3.66
C ALA A 167 13.06 -4.21 5.10
N TYR A 168 12.29 -5.28 5.28
CA TYR A 168 11.81 -5.71 6.59
C TYR A 168 12.30 -7.11 7.00
N ALA A 169 12.41 -8.05 6.05
CA ALA A 169 12.83 -9.43 6.29
C ALA A 169 14.35 -9.58 6.16
N VAL A 170 15.11 -8.85 7.00
CA VAL A 170 16.58 -8.84 7.00
C VAL A 170 17.14 -8.99 8.41
N GLY A 171 18.37 -9.48 8.54
CA GLY A 171 19.01 -9.75 9.83
C GLY A 171 18.22 -10.78 10.63
N ASP A 172 17.91 -10.47 11.90
CA ASP A 172 17.12 -11.34 12.79
C ASP A 172 15.70 -11.67 12.28
N ARG A 173 15.25 -11.02 11.20
CA ARG A 173 13.93 -11.18 10.60
C ARG A 173 13.98 -11.80 9.21
N GLU A 174 15.10 -12.35 8.77
CA GLU A 174 15.26 -12.98 7.45
C GLU A 174 14.24 -14.11 7.19
N ALA A 175 13.78 -14.77 8.25
CA ALA A 175 12.79 -15.83 8.16
C ALA A 175 11.36 -15.31 7.98
N ALA A 176 11.13 -14.01 8.14
CA ALA A 176 9.80 -13.43 8.13
C ALA A 176 9.09 -13.63 6.79
N VAL A 177 7.81 -13.92 6.89
CA VAL A 177 6.92 -13.97 5.74
C VAL A 177 6.48 -12.56 5.37
N VAL A 178 6.31 -12.32 4.08
CA VAL A 178 5.68 -11.11 3.58
C VAL A 178 4.32 -11.43 2.95
N GLU A 179 3.30 -10.67 3.36
CA GLU A 179 1.92 -10.83 2.89
C GLU A 179 1.32 -9.50 2.39
N LEU A 180 0.41 -9.60 1.43
CA LEU A 180 -0.51 -8.54 1.05
C LEU A 180 -1.90 -8.91 1.55
N ALA A 181 -2.50 -8.06 2.39
CA ALA A 181 -3.95 -8.05 2.55
C ALA A 181 -4.56 -7.21 1.43
N ASP A 182 -4.87 -7.87 0.32
CA ASP A 182 -5.48 -7.27 -0.87
C ASP A 182 -6.97 -7.08 -0.60
N LEU A 183 -7.38 -5.83 -0.40
CA LEU A 183 -8.78 -5.46 -0.12
C LEU A 183 -9.46 -4.91 -1.38
N SER A 184 -9.06 -5.34 -2.57
CA SER A 184 -9.62 -4.87 -3.84
C SER A 184 -11.06 -5.37 -4.10
N CYS A 185 -11.74 -4.71 -5.04
CA CYS A 185 -13.03 -5.18 -5.56
C CYS A 185 -12.84 -6.07 -6.79
N ASP A 186 -13.70 -7.08 -6.95
CA ASP A 186 -13.60 -8.02 -8.09
C ASP A 186 -13.93 -7.35 -9.43
N PHE A 187 -14.91 -6.45 -9.47
CA PHE A 187 -15.43 -5.89 -10.72
C PHE A 187 -15.84 -4.42 -10.58
N GLU A 188 -14.98 -3.50 -11.02
CA GLU A 188 -15.39 -2.11 -11.29
C GLU A 188 -15.51 -1.91 -12.81
N THR A 189 -16.69 -2.19 -13.38
CA THR A 189 -16.99 -1.90 -14.79
C THR A 189 -17.36 -0.43 -14.98
N VAL A 190 -17.32 0.06 -16.22
CA VAL A 190 -17.75 1.43 -16.53
C VAL A 190 -19.25 1.59 -16.23
N GLU A 191 -20.03 0.55 -16.46
CA GLU A 191 -21.46 0.47 -16.14
C GLU A 191 -21.68 0.51 -14.63
N SER A 192 -20.95 -0.29 -13.83
CA SER A 192 -21.11 -0.28 -12.37
C SER A 192 -20.72 1.05 -11.73
N ARG A 193 -19.81 1.81 -12.35
CA ARG A 193 -19.50 3.21 -11.95
C ARG A 193 -20.67 4.16 -12.22
N ARG A 194 -21.36 4.01 -13.36
CA ARG A 194 -22.53 4.83 -13.72
C ARG A 194 -23.73 4.51 -12.82
N ASP A 195 -23.93 3.24 -12.50
CA ASP A 195 -25.09 2.74 -11.78
C ASP A 195 -24.95 2.81 -10.26
N ARG A 196 -23.80 3.28 -9.74
CA ARG A 196 -23.48 3.36 -8.30
C ARG A 196 -23.74 2.03 -7.56
N LEU A 197 -23.62 0.90 -8.26
CA LEU A 197 -23.85 -0.42 -7.70
C LEU A 197 -22.87 -0.68 -6.53
N PRO A 198 -23.30 -1.42 -5.48
CA PRO A 198 -22.46 -1.68 -4.33
C PRO A 198 -21.17 -2.37 -4.76
N LYS A 199 -20.05 -1.73 -4.42
CA LYS A 199 -18.69 -2.23 -4.67
C LYS A 199 -18.43 -3.37 -3.70
N VAL A 200 -18.69 -4.61 -4.11
CA VAL A 200 -18.37 -5.77 -3.27
C VAL A 200 -16.85 -5.97 -3.31
N ARG A 201 -16.19 -5.70 -2.18
CA ARG A 201 -14.78 -6.09 -1.99
C ARG A 201 -14.68 -7.61 -1.95
N SER A 202 -13.60 -8.12 -2.51
CA SER A 202 -13.29 -9.55 -2.55
C SER A 202 -11.89 -9.75 -1.99
N PRO A 203 -11.76 -9.61 -0.65
CA PRO A 203 -10.46 -9.54 -0.03
C PRO A 203 -9.75 -10.89 -0.07
N ARG A 204 -8.44 -10.85 -0.21
CA ARG A 204 -7.57 -12.03 -0.13
C ARG A 204 -6.27 -11.70 0.58
N ILE A 205 -5.67 -12.72 1.18
CA ILE A 205 -4.29 -12.63 1.66
C ILE A 205 -3.40 -13.34 0.65
N VAL A 206 -2.44 -12.61 0.08
CA VAL A 206 -1.45 -13.15 -0.85
C VAL A 206 -0.11 -13.21 -0.13
N ARG A 207 0.51 -14.38 -0.11
CA ARG A 207 1.83 -14.61 0.48
C ARG A 207 2.88 -14.66 -0.62
N LEU A 208 4.01 -14.00 -0.42
CA LEU A 208 5.17 -14.13 -1.31
C LEU A 208 5.87 -15.47 -1.03
N SER A 209 5.98 -16.32 -2.05
CA SER A 209 6.88 -17.47 -1.99
C SER A 209 8.33 -17.01 -2.06
N ARG A 210 9.24 -17.71 -1.37
CA ARG A 210 10.68 -17.41 -1.47
C ARG A 210 11.21 -17.62 -2.89
N ASP A 211 10.67 -18.60 -3.61
CA ASP A 211 11.03 -18.87 -5.02
C ASP A 211 10.54 -17.76 -5.96
N ASP A 212 9.62 -16.92 -5.49
CA ASP A 212 9.09 -15.75 -6.19
C ASP A 212 9.78 -14.44 -5.75
N LEU A 213 10.80 -14.48 -4.91
CA LEU A 213 11.48 -13.26 -4.51
C LEU A 213 12.28 -12.67 -5.69
N ILE A 214 11.96 -11.45 -6.09
CA ILE A 214 12.76 -10.71 -7.08
C ILE A 214 13.98 -10.13 -6.36
N SER A 215 15.17 -10.31 -6.94
CA SER A 215 16.42 -9.85 -6.35
C SER A 215 16.50 -8.32 -6.27
N LEU A 216 17.35 -7.80 -5.37
CA LEU A 216 17.63 -6.35 -5.33
C LEU A 216 18.33 -5.87 -6.60
N ASP A 217 19.18 -6.71 -7.20
CA ASP A 217 19.90 -6.38 -8.43
C ASP A 217 18.95 -6.19 -9.63
N ASP A 218 17.82 -6.90 -9.64
CA ASP A 218 16.78 -6.73 -10.65
C ASP A 218 15.84 -5.55 -10.33
N LEU A 219 15.54 -5.31 -9.05
CA LEU A 219 14.62 -4.24 -8.65
C LEU A 219 15.24 -2.84 -8.71
N ALA A 220 16.51 -2.69 -8.31
CA ALA A 220 17.14 -1.38 -8.18
C ALA A 220 17.21 -0.60 -9.51
N PRO A 221 17.57 -1.20 -10.66
CA PRO A 221 17.57 -0.51 -11.95
C PRO A 221 16.18 -0.03 -12.37
N GLU A 222 15.14 -0.81 -12.12
CA GLU A 222 13.77 -0.45 -12.51
C GLU A 222 13.24 0.71 -11.67
N VAL A 223 13.52 0.71 -10.36
CA VAL A 223 13.16 1.84 -9.50
C VAL A 223 13.98 3.09 -9.86
N GLN A 224 15.26 2.94 -10.17
CA GLN A 224 16.10 4.05 -10.63
C GLN A 224 15.54 4.65 -11.93
N SER A 225 15.08 3.81 -12.87
CA SER A 225 14.42 4.25 -14.10
C SER A 225 13.16 5.08 -13.81
N VAL A 226 12.30 4.66 -12.87
CA VAL A 226 11.11 5.45 -12.47
C VAL A 226 11.53 6.82 -11.94
N HIS A 227 12.56 6.84 -11.09
CA HIS A 227 13.09 8.07 -10.51
C HIS A 227 13.63 9.03 -11.59
N ASP A 228 14.45 8.54 -12.51
CA ASP A 228 15.09 9.35 -13.55
C ASP A 228 14.06 9.92 -14.52
N LEU A 229 13.05 9.13 -14.88
CA LEU A 229 11.91 9.59 -15.68
C LEU A 229 11.09 10.66 -14.96
N LEU A 230 10.89 10.56 -13.64
CA LEU A 230 10.21 11.59 -12.87
C LEU A 230 11.00 12.91 -12.79
N LEU A 231 12.33 12.84 -12.73
CA LEU A 231 13.19 14.04 -12.83
C LEU A 231 13.07 14.67 -14.21
N GLU A 232 13.18 13.86 -15.28
CA GLU A 232 13.06 14.32 -16.67
C GLU A 232 11.70 14.99 -16.92
N LEU A 233 10.60 14.37 -16.49
CA LEU A 233 9.24 14.94 -16.57
C LEU A 233 9.09 16.22 -15.74
N GLY A 234 9.89 16.38 -14.68
CA GLY A 234 9.96 17.60 -13.90
C GLY A 234 10.56 18.78 -14.67
N ASP A 235 11.49 18.50 -15.59
CA ASP A 235 12.15 19.49 -16.44
C ASP A 235 11.36 19.80 -17.73
N GLU A 236 10.31 19.03 -18.05
CA GLU A 236 9.39 19.35 -19.16
C GLU A 236 8.60 20.65 -18.87
N PRO A 237 8.39 21.52 -19.89
CA PRO A 237 7.57 22.72 -19.75
C PRO A 237 6.11 22.34 -19.46
N ASP A 238 5.43 23.13 -18.62
CA ASP A 238 4.02 22.92 -18.27
C ASP A 238 3.16 22.90 -19.55
N PRO A 239 2.30 21.87 -19.77
CA PRO A 239 1.39 21.92 -20.90
C PRO A 239 0.47 23.12 -20.73
N SER A 240 0.48 23.97 -21.74
CA SER A 240 -0.37 25.16 -21.91
C SER A 240 -1.86 24.81 -21.90
#